data_AF-A0A7X9KND1-F1
#
_entry.id   AF-A0A7X9KND1-F1
#
_cell.length_a   1.000
_cell.length_b   1.000
_cell.length_c   1.000
_cell.angle_alpha   90.00
_cell.angle_beta   90.00
_cell.angle_gamma   90.00
#
_symmetry.space_group_name_H-M   'P 1'
#
loop_
_entity.id
_entity.type
_entity.pdbx_description
1 polymer ?
#
loop_
_entity_poly.entity_id
_entity_poly.type
_entity_poly.pdbx_seq_one_letter_code
_entity_poly.pdbx_strand_id
1 'polypeptide(L)'
;MQELIKNAQINLAPSFNHTGIKLKILNALFNGRHCIANLQAVRGSGIEALVSVADDAENMKKAILELMALPVTEEQKGRRSAVLNDVYNNKKNTEKIIAMIY
;
A
#
# COMPACT_ATOMS: atom_id res chain seq x y z
N MET A 1 4.27 -15.96 -8.14
CA MET A 1 3.37 -14.94 -7.57
C MET A 1 4.08 -13.63 -7.23
N GLN A 2 5.23 -13.66 -6.53
CA GLN A 2 5.96 -12.43 -6.20
C GLN A 2 6.46 -11.65 -7.42
N GLU A 3 6.89 -12.36 -8.48
CA GLU A 3 7.27 -11.71 -9.74
C GLU A 3 6.12 -10.92 -10.38
N LEU A 4 4.88 -11.41 -10.28
CA LEU A 4 3.72 -10.69 -10.83
C LEU A 4 3.50 -9.36 -10.11
N ILE A 5 3.64 -9.35 -8.78
CA ILE A 5 3.47 -8.13 -7.96
C ILE A 5 4.60 -7.13 -8.24
N LYS A 6 5.84 -7.63 -8.31
CA LYS A 6 7.04 -6.83 -8.59
C LYS A 6 7.01 -6.22 -10.00
N ASN A 7 6.61 -7.03 -10.98
CA ASN A 7 6.60 -6.64 -12.39
C ASN A 7 5.28 -5.98 -12.82
N ALA A 8 4.24 -5.95 -12.00
CA ALA A 8 3.06 -5.13 -12.29
C ALA A 8 3.39 -3.64 -12.19
N GLN A 9 2.93 -2.84 -13.16
CA GLN A 9 3.02 -1.37 -13.07
C GLN A 9 2.08 -0.83 -12.00
N ILE A 10 0.89 -1.46 -11.88
CA ILE A 10 -0.13 -1.11 -10.91
C ILE A 10 -0.63 -2.40 -10.24
N ASN A 11 -0.65 -2.41 -8.91
CA ASN A 11 -1.34 -3.42 -8.12
C ASN A 11 -2.69 -2.84 -7.66
N LEU A 12 -3.78 -3.27 -8.29
CA LEU A 12 -5.14 -2.81 -7.99
C LEU A 12 -5.77 -3.68 -6.89
N ALA A 13 -6.20 -3.06 -5.79
CA ALA A 13 -6.65 -3.80 -4.62
C ALA A 13 -7.84 -3.14 -3.87
N PRO A 14 -8.98 -2.85 -4.53
CA PRO A 14 -10.17 -2.37 -3.86
C PRO A 14 -10.74 -3.41 -2.88
N SER A 15 -11.62 -2.93 -2.00
CA SER A 15 -12.31 -3.73 -0.99
C SER A 15 -13.73 -3.24 -0.78
N PHE A 16 -14.68 -4.17 -0.66
CA PHE A 16 -16.03 -3.90 -0.17
C PHE A 16 -16.15 -4.07 1.35
N ASN A 17 -15.04 -4.41 2.02
CA ASN A 17 -14.95 -4.57 3.46
C ASN A 17 -13.90 -3.60 4.04
N HIS A 18 -14.30 -2.86 5.07
CA HIS A 18 -13.49 -1.85 5.75
C HIS A 18 -12.68 -2.38 6.95
N THR A 19 -12.85 -3.65 7.34
CA THR A 19 -12.19 -4.22 8.52
C THR A 19 -10.91 -4.97 8.17
N GLY A 20 -9.93 -4.90 9.06
CA GLY A 20 -8.68 -5.63 8.95
C GLY A 20 -7.69 -5.03 7.95
N ILE A 21 -6.40 -5.22 8.25
CA ILE A 21 -5.29 -4.81 7.40
C ILE A 21 -5.25 -5.71 6.16
N LYS A 22 -5.18 -5.10 4.98
CA LYS A 22 -5.16 -5.83 3.71
C LYS A 22 -3.72 -6.20 3.35
N LEU A 23 -3.30 -7.41 3.70
CA LEU A 23 -1.93 -7.91 3.41
C LEU A 23 -1.56 -7.85 1.92
N LYS A 24 -2.55 -7.94 1.01
CA LYS A 24 -2.35 -7.74 -0.43
C LYS A 24 -1.81 -6.34 -0.78
N ILE A 25 -2.29 -5.30 -0.09
CA ILE A 25 -1.84 -3.91 -0.26
C ILE A 25 -0.44 -3.78 0.33
N LEU A 26 -0.22 -4.33 1.52
CA LEU A 26 1.08 -4.28 2.17
C LEU A 26 2.16 -4.93 1.30
N ASN A 27 1.88 -6.12 0.74
CA ASN A 27 2.78 -6.81 -0.16
C ASN A 27 3.05 -6.00 -1.45
N ALA A 28 2.02 -5.39 -2.03
CA ALA A 28 2.15 -4.52 -3.19
C ALA A 28 3.00 -3.28 -2.92
N LEU A 29 2.88 -2.68 -1.72
CA LEU A 29 3.67 -1.51 -1.35
C LEU A 29 5.14 -1.86 -1.08
N PHE A 30 5.41 -2.99 -0.40
CA PHE A 30 6.79 -3.43 -0.15
C PHE A 30 7.52 -3.91 -1.41
N ASN A 31 6.82 -4.62 -2.31
CA ASN A 31 7.49 -5.36 -3.38
C ASN A 31 7.12 -4.88 -4.80
N GLY A 32 6.06 -4.09 -4.95
CA GLY A 32 5.54 -3.66 -6.24
C GLY A 32 5.78 -2.19 -6.56
N ARG A 33 5.19 -1.75 -7.69
CA ARG A 33 5.25 -0.38 -8.19
C ARG A 33 4.12 0.48 -7.62
N HIS A 34 3.16 0.94 -8.42
CA HIS A 34 2.02 1.71 -7.92
C HIS A 34 0.99 0.79 -7.28
N CYS A 35 0.21 1.33 -6.33
CA CYS A 35 -0.94 0.65 -5.76
C CYS A 35 -2.15 1.59 -5.84
N ILE A 36 -3.28 1.06 -6.31
CA ILE A 36 -4.56 1.76 -6.32
C ILE A 36 -5.53 0.95 -5.46
N ALA A 37 -6.27 1.62 -4.59
CA ALA A 37 -7.33 1.02 -3.81
C ALA A 37 -8.43 2.04 -3.51
N ASN A 38 -9.56 1.61 -2.97
CA ASN A 38 -10.57 2.52 -2.44
C ASN A 38 -10.33 2.79 -0.96
N LEU A 39 -10.99 3.80 -0.41
CA LEU A 39 -10.85 4.22 0.98
C LEU A 39 -11.14 3.06 1.94
N GLN A 40 -12.13 2.23 1.63
CA GLN A 40 -12.47 1.06 2.45
C GLN A 40 -11.32 0.05 2.57
N ALA A 41 -10.40 -0.01 1.61
CA ALA A 41 -9.28 -0.95 1.68
C ALA A 41 -8.12 -0.44 2.56
N VAL A 42 -7.99 0.88 2.74
CA VAL A 42 -6.82 1.52 3.37
C VAL A 42 -7.14 2.30 4.64
N ARG A 43 -8.40 2.61 4.93
CA ARG A 43 -8.78 3.43 6.08
C ARG A 43 -8.25 2.84 7.40
N GLY A 44 -7.53 3.66 8.17
CA GLY A 44 -7.01 3.30 9.48
C GLY A 44 -5.78 2.40 9.43
N SER A 45 -5.16 2.24 8.25
CA SER A 45 -3.96 1.40 8.08
C SER A 45 -2.65 2.18 8.22
N GLY A 46 -2.67 3.52 8.17
CA GLY A 46 -1.45 4.35 8.24
C GLY A 46 -0.63 4.35 6.95
N ILE A 47 -1.19 3.81 5.84
CA ILE A 47 -0.55 3.75 4.52
C ILE A 47 -1.40 4.42 3.43
N GLU A 48 -2.43 5.17 3.81
CA GLU A 48 -3.31 5.91 2.90
C GLU A 48 -2.52 6.83 1.97
N ALA A 49 -1.46 7.46 2.48
CA ALA A 49 -0.59 8.35 1.71
C ALA A 49 0.34 7.62 0.71
N LEU A 50 0.39 6.27 0.76
CA LEU A 50 1.24 5.45 -0.12
C LEU A 50 0.45 4.83 -1.29
N VAL A 51 -0.87 4.96 -1.28
CA VAL A 51 -1.78 4.36 -2.25
C VAL A 51 -2.53 5.48 -2.96
N SER A 52 -2.72 5.35 -4.27
CA SER A 52 -3.65 6.22 -4.99
C SER A 52 -5.08 5.79 -4.68
N VAL A 53 -5.77 6.58 -3.85
CA VAL A 53 -7.13 6.26 -3.40
C VAL A 53 -8.14 6.69 -4.47
N ALA A 54 -8.96 5.74 -4.92
CA ALA A 54 -10.06 5.95 -5.86
C ALA A 54 -11.27 5.11 -5.45
N ASP A 55 -12.36 5.77 -5.05
CA ASP A 55 -13.55 5.12 -4.48
C ASP A 55 -14.59 4.66 -5.51
N ASP A 56 -14.60 5.29 -6.69
CA ASP A 56 -15.52 4.95 -7.78
C ASP A 56 -14.79 4.47 -9.04
N ALA A 57 -15.55 3.85 -9.93
CA ALA A 57 -15.02 3.27 -11.16
C ALA A 57 -14.42 4.32 -12.12
N GLU A 58 -14.93 5.55 -12.14
CA GLU A 58 -14.40 6.59 -13.03
C GLU A 58 -13.03 7.10 -12.53
N ASN A 59 -12.93 7.35 -11.24
CA ASN A 59 -11.71 7.80 -10.57
C ASN A 59 -10.64 6.72 -10.67
N MET A 60 -11.03 5.45 -10.52
CA MET A 60 -10.13 4.31 -10.65
C MET A 60 -9.61 4.17 -12.08
N LYS A 61 -10.46 4.33 -13.11
CA LYS A 61 -10.03 4.34 -14.51
C LYS A 61 -9.04 5.47 -14.79
N LYS A 62 -9.31 6.68 -14.30
CA LYS A 62 -8.41 7.84 -14.45
C LYS A 62 -7.04 7.55 -13.83
N ALA A 63 -7.02 7.09 -12.57
CA ALA A 63 -5.80 6.75 -11.87
C ALA A 63 -5.01 5.62 -12.56
N ILE A 64 -5.70 4.62 -13.14
CA ILE A 64 -5.04 3.57 -13.93
C ILE A 64 -4.33 4.17 -15.14
N LEU A 65 -5.02 5.01 -15.93
CA LEU A 65 -4.43 5.60 -17.14
C LEU A 65 -3.21 6.47 -16.81
N GLU A 66 -3.31 7.30 -15.77
CA GLU A 66 -2.22 8.17 -15.31
C GLU A 66 -1.01 7.36 -14.83
N LEU A 67 -1.23 6.39 -13.93
CA LEU A 67 -0.14 5.63 -13.31
C LEU A 67 0.45 4.56 -14.22
N MET A 68 -0.25 4.13 -15.27
CA MET A 68 0.32 3.22 -16.27
C MET A 68 1.46 3.90 -17.05
N ALA A 69 1.37 5.21 -17.28
CA ALA A 69 2.39 5.98 -17.99
C ALA A 69 3.50 6.54 -17.06
N LEU A 70 3.25 6.61 -15.75
CA LEU A 70 4.16 7.24 -14.79
C LEU A 70 5.11 6.20 -14.17
N PRO A 71 6.44 6.24 -14.40
CA PRO A 71 7.37 5.35 -13.71
C PRO A 71 7.43 5.65 -12.20
N VAL A 72 7.74 4.63 -11.39
CA VAL A 72 8.01 4.82 -9.96
C VAL A 72 9.48 5.24 -9.80
N THR A 73 9.71 6.38 -9.16
CA THR A 73 11.07 6.89 -8.90
C THR A 73 11.70 6.26 -7.67
N GLU A 74 13.03 6.29 -7.58
CA GLU A 74 13.74 5.82 -6.38
C GLU A 74 13.40 6.67 -5.15
N GLU A 75 13.14 7.96 -5.33
CA GLU A 75 12.67 8.84 -4.25
C GLU A 75 11.32 8.37 -3.69
N GLN A 76 10.37 8.02 -4.57
CA GLN A 76 9.07 7.48 -4.16
C GLN A 76 9.23 6.16 -3.40
N LYS A 77 10.14 5.28 -3.84
CA LYS A 77 10.45 4.03 -3.14
C LYS A 77 11.06 4.30 -1.77
N GLY A 78 11.98 5.26 -1.66
CA GLY A 78 12.59 5.68 -0.40
C GLY A 78 11.57 6.21 0.60
N ARG A 79 10.72 7.15 0.16
CA ARG A 79 9.62 7.69 0.98
C ARG A 79 8.67 6.59 1.45
N ARG A 80 8.30 5.69 0.54
CA ARG A 80 7.43 4.54 0.85
C ARG A 80 8.07 3.62 1.88
N SER A 81 9.34 3.29 1.71
CA SER A 81 10.08 2.44 2.65
C SER A 81 10.14 3.05 4.05
N ALA A 82 10.33 4.37 4.15
CA ALA A 82 10.34 5.07 5.43
C ALA A 82 9.00 4.95 6.17
N VAL A 83 7.88 5.24 5.49
CA VAL A 83 6.54 5.13 6.08
C VAL A 83 6.20 3.68 6.46
N LEU A 84 6.49 2.72 5.58
CA LEU A 84 6.26 1.30 5.86
C LEU A 84 7.07 0.79 7.05
N ASN A 85 8.33 1.19 7.18
CA ASN A 85 9.19 0.79 8.30
C ASN A 85 8.88 1.52 9.62
N ASP A 86 8.04 2.55 9.57
CA ASP A 86 7.52 3.20 10.77
C ASP A 86 6.29 2.47 11.31
N VAL A 87 5.36 2.12 10.42
CA VAL A 87 4.06 1.52 10.77
C VAL A 87 4.14 -0.01 10.87
N TYR A 88 4.80 -0.66 9.91
CA TYR A 88 4.78 -2.11 9.68
C TYR A 88 6.18 -2.75 9.81
N ASN A 89 6.87 -2.47 10.91
CA ASN A 89 8.15 -3.08 11.23
C ASN A 89 8.01 -4.13 12.34
N ASN A 90 8.23 -5.40 12.00
CA ASN A 90 8.06 -6.51 12.93
C ASN A 90 8.90 -6.35 14.20
N LYS A 91 10.17 -5.98 14.07
CA LYS A 91 11.07 -5.83 15.23
C LYS A 91 10.57 -4.73 16.17
N LYS A 92 10.37 -3.51 15.65
CA LYS A 92 9.88 -2.37 16.44
C LYS A 92 8.51 -2.67 17.08
N ASN A 93 7.61 -3.32 16.33
CA ASN A 93 6.27 -3.62 16.82
C ASN A 93 6.30 -4.73 17.87
N THR A 94 7.17 -5.73 17.74
CA THR A 94 7.40 -6.74 18.79
C THR A 94 7.94 -6.09 20.08
N GLU A 95 8.92 -5.19 19.97
CA GLU A 95 9.46 -4.45 21.12
C GLU A 95 8.37 -3.64 21.85
N LYS A 96 7.49 -2.96 21.11
CA LYS A 96 6.33 -2.24 21.67
C LYS A 96 5.38 -3.19 22.41
N ILE A 97 5.07 -4.34 21.82
CA ILE A 97 4.16 -5.33 22.44
C ILE A 97 4.76 -5.86 23.74
N ILE A 98 6.06 -6.19 23.75
CA ILE A 98 6.75 -6.64 24.98
C ILE A 98 6.63 -5.57 26.07
N ALA A 99 6.90 -4.31 25.75
CA ALA A 99 6.81 -3.19 26.69
C ALA A 99 5.39 -2.85 27.17
N MET A 100 4.33 -3.40 26.55
CA MET A 100 2.94 -3.24 27.00
C MET A 100 2.51 -4.35 27.96
N ILE A 101 3.24 -5.47 27.99
CA ILE A 101 2.92 -6.64 28.80
C ILE A 101 3.73 -6.66 30.11
N TYR A 102 4.90 -6.01 30.13
CA TYR A 102 5.77 -5.84 31.29
C TYR A 102 5.75 -4.38 31.77
#